data_AF-U6FA58-F1
#
_entry.id   AF-U6FA58-F1
#
_cell.length_a   1.000
_cell.length_b   1.000
_cell.length_c   1.000
_cell.angle_alpha   90.00
_cell.angle_beta   90.00
_cell.angle_gamma   90.00
#
_symmetry.space_group_name_H-M   'P 1'
#
loop_
_entity.id
_entity.type
_entity.pdbx_description
1 polymer ?
#
loop_
_entity_poly.entity_id
_entity_poly.type
_entity_poly.pdbx_seq_one_letter_code
_entity_poly.pdbx_strand_id
1 'polypeptide(L)'
;MKRVKGFLIFESAIAIIISVVAVSCLYLTVAEGQKNGQEIELKTDRIYAYHVLKTSDLDQITVHDHVYERVGQHYLNDKTTNQKFKVKD
;
A
#
# COMPACT_ATOMS: atom_id res chain seq x y z
N MET A 1 34.59 -32.99 25.76
CA MET A 1 34.58 -31.66 25.09
C MET A 1 34.13 -31.64 23.63
N LYS A 2 34.51 -32.59 22.74
CA LYS A 2 34.11 -32.56 21.31
C LYS A 2 32.58 -32.57 21.06
N ARG A 3 31.81 -33.34 21.83
CA ARG A 3 30.33 -33.39 21.72
C ARG A 3 29.63 -32.06 22.03
N VAL A 4 30.11 -31.32 23.05
CA VAL A 4 29.55 -30.03 23.45
C VAL A 4 29.81 -28.95 22.40
N LYS A 5 31.01 -28.97 21.78
CA LYS A 5 31.33 -28.04 20.67
C LYS A 5 30.47 -28.27 19.42
N GLY A 6 30.19 -29.54 19.07
CA GLY A 6 29.31 -29.87 17.94
C GLY A 6 27.85 -29.46 18.16
N PHE A 7 27.36 -29.61 19.40
CA PHE A 7 26.03 -29.16 19.81
C PHE A 7 25.86 -27.65 19.67
N LEU A 8 26.83 -26.86 20.15
CA LEU A 8 26.81 -25.39 20.02
C LEU A 8 26.83 -24.90 18.56
N ILE A 9 27.55 -25.58 17.67
CA ILE A 9 27.59 -25.24 16.24
C ILE A 9 26.22 -25.47 15.60
N PHE A 10 25.54 -26.56 15.94
CA PHE A 10 24.21 -26.88 15.41
C PHE A 10 23.16 -25.89 15.88
N GLU A 11 23.15 -25.55 17.18
CA GLU A 11 22.24 -24.53 17.73
C GLU A 11 22.47 -23.16 17.08
N SER A 12 23.74 -22.78 16.87
CA SER A 12 24.09 -21.53 16.20
C SER A 12 23.62 -21.51 14.74
N ALA A 13 23.75 -22.63 14.02
CA ALA A 13 23.26 -22.74 12.64
C ALA A 13 21.73 -22.59 12.57
N ILE A 14 20.99 -23.22 13.48
CA ILE A 14 19.53 -23.06 13.56
C ILE A 14 19.16 -21.63 13.91
N ALA A 15 19.84 -21.02 14.87
CA ALA A 15 19.59 -19.64 15.26
C ALA A 15 19.80 -18.66 14.10
N ILE A 16 20.83 -18.88 13.27
CA ILE A 16 21.07 -18.09 12.07
C ILE A 16 19.93 -18.27 11.05
N ILE A 17 19.49 -19.50 10.80
CA ILE A 17 18.37 -19.78 9.87
C ILE A 17 17.11 -19.04 10.33
N ILE A 18 16.76 -19.18 11.62
CA ILE A 18 15.59 -18.49 12.20
C ILE A 18 15.74 -16.98 12.07
N SER A 19 16.94 -16.43 12.33
CA SER A 19 17.19 -15.00 12.22
C SER A 19 17.00 -14.48 10.80
N VAL A 20 17.49 -15.21 9.78
CA VAL A 20 17.31 -14.84 8.37
C VAL A 20 15.82 -14.86 7.99
N VAL A 21 15.09 -15.89 8.42
CA VAL A 21 13.64 -15.99 8.16
C VAL A 21 12.89 -14.83 8.83
N ALA A 22 13.19 -14.54 10.10
CA ALA A 22 12.53 -13.46 10.84
C ALA A 22 12.76 -12.09 10.18
N VAL A 23 14.00 -11.77 9.79
CA VAL A 23 14.32 -10.52 9.09
C VAL A 23 13.62 -10.45 7.73
N SER A 24 13.55 -11.57 7.01
CA SER A 24 12.86 -11.64 5.72
C SER A 24 11.36 -11.39 5.86
N CYS A 25 10.72 -12.01 6.85
CA CYS A 25 9.30 -11.78 7.15
C CYS A 25 9.04 -10.31 7.52
N LEU A 26 9.88 -9.73 8.39
CA LEU A 26 9.76 -8.32 8.76
C LEU A 26 9.87 -7.40 7.54
N TYR A 27 10.85 -7.64 6.66
CA TYR A 27 11.01 -6.88 5.43
C TYR A 27 9.75 -6.95 4.55
N LEU A 28 9.22 -8.15 4.32
CA LEU A 28 8.01 -8.34 3.52
C LEU A 28 6.81 -7.63 4.16
N THR A 29 6.64 -7.73 5.48
CA THR A 29 5.56 -7.05 6.20
C THR A 29 5.65 -5.53 6.05
N VAL A 30 6.85 -4.95 6.18
CA VAL A 30 7.03 -3.50 6.02
C VAL A 30 6.78 -3.08 4.57
N ALA A 31 7.31 -3.82 3.60
CA ALA A 31 7.12 -3.51 2.18
C ALA A 31 5.65 -3.59 1.77
N GLU A 32 4.93 -4.62 2.22
CA GLU A 32 3.50 -4.77 1.94
C GLU A 32 2.68 -3.72 2.69
N GLY A 33 3.05 -3.40 3.93
CA GLY A 33 2.41 -2.33 4.70
C GLY A 33 2.50 -0.97 4.03
N GLN A 34 3.65 -0.62 3.45
CA GLN A 34 3.82 0.63 2.70
C GLN A 34 2.94 0.67 1.44
N LYS A 35 2.94 -0.42 0.65
CA LYS A 35 2.09 -0.51 -0.55
C LYS A 35 0.61 -0.42 -0.22
N ASN A 36 0.17 -1.14 0.80
CA ASN A 36 -1.21 -1.13 1.23
C ASN A 36 -1.63 0.23 1.79
N GLY A 37 -0.74 0.92 2.52
CA GLY A 37 -0.95 2.30 2.96
C GLY A 37 -1.23 3.25 1.78
N GLN A 38 -0.36 3.23 0.78
CA GLN A 38 -0.51 4.04 -0.44
C GLN A 38 -1.80 3.72 -1.20
N GLU A 39 -2.17 2.43 -1.31
CA GLU A 39 -3.41 2.04 -1.98
C GLU A 39 -4.65 2.53 -1.24
N ILE A 40 -4.64 2.46 0.10
CA ILE A 40 -5.74 2.96 0.94
C ILE A 40 -5.85 4.48 0.87
N GLU A 41 -4.73 5.20 0.90
CA GLU A 41 -4.67 6.66 0.73
C GLU A 41 -5.29 7.06 -0.61
N LEU A 42 -4.81 6.49 -1.73
CA LEU A 42 -5.35 6.78 -3.07
C LEU A 42 -6.83 6.44 -3.20
N LYS A 43 -7.28 5.33 -2.59
CA LYS A 43 -8.71 4.96 -2.60
C LYS A 43 -9.54 5.99 -1.83
N THR A 44 -9.05 6.44 -0.68
CA THR A 44 -9.73 7.42 0.17
C THR A 44 -9.80 8.78 -0.53
N ASP A 45 -8.69 9.21 -1.14
CA ASP A 45 -8.61 10.45 -1.91
C ASP A 45 -9.60 10.47 -3.08
N ARG A 46 -9.71 9.36 -3.82
CA ARG A 46 -10.67 9.24 -4.93
C ARG A 46 -12.12 9.31 -4.45
N ILE A 47 -12.46 8.66 -3.34
CA ILE A 47 -13.81 8.71 -2.77
C ILE A 47 -14.13 10.13 -2.30
N TYR A 48 -13.18 10.76 -1.60
CA TYR A 48 -13.30 12.14 -1.16
C TYR A 48 -13.48 13.10 -2.35
N ALA A 49 -12.63 13.00 -3.36
CA ALA A 49 -12.72 13.80 -4.58
C ALA A 49 -14.08 13.64 -5.25
N TYR A 50 -14.55 12.40 -5.43
CA TYR A 50 -15.87 12.13 -6.01
C TYR A 50 -17.00 12.76 -5.19
N HIS A 51 -16.94 12.64 -3.86
CA HIS A 51 -17.96 13.21 -2.98
C HIS A 51 -18.00 14.74 -3.07
N VAL A 52 -16.84 15.40 -3.09
CA VAL A 52 -16.75 16.86 -3.21
C VAL A 52 -17.22 17.34 -4.58
N LEU A 53 -16.79 16.68 -5.66
CA LEU A 53 -17.20 17.00 -7.04
C LEU A 53 -18.72 16.84 -7.21
N LYS A 54 -19.31 15.80 -6.62
CA LYS A 54 -20.77 15.53 -6.68
C LYS A 54 -21.57 16.55 -5.88
N THR A 55 -21.11 16.92 -4.68
CA THR A 55 -21.85 17.81 -3.77
C THR A 55 -21.69 19.28 -4.13
N SER A 56 -20.53 19.67 -4.66
CA SER A 56 -20.19 21.08 -4.94
C SER A 56 -20.41 21.45 -6.41
N ASP A 57 -20.88 20.52 -7.25
CA ASP A 57 -21.06 20.67 -8.70
C ASP A 57 -19.82 21.23 -9.41
N LEU A 58 -18.66 20.69 -9.02
CA LEU A 58 -17.36 21.04 -9.60
C LEU A 58 -16.97 19.99 -10.65
N ASP A 59 -16.35 20.44 -11.74
CA ASP A 59 -15.85 19.56 -12.80
C ASP A 59 -14.54 18.87 -12.40
N GLN A 60 -13.69 19.57 -11.66
CA GLN A 60 -12.34 19.12 -11.31
C GLN A 60 -11.92 19.60 -9.92
N ILE A 61 -11.17 18.75 -9.21
CA ILE A 61 -10.56 19.06 -7.91
C ILE A 61 -9.14 18.49 -7.86
N THR A 62 -8.27 19.15 -7.11
CA THR A 62 -6.95 18.62 -6.77
C THR A 62 -6.98 18.13 -5.34
N VAL A 63 -6.62 16.87 -5.13
CA VAL A 63 -6.49 16.25 -3.79
C VAL A 63 -5.07 15.73 -3.69
N HIS A 64 -4.31 16.25 -2.72
CA HIS A 64 -2.87 16.09 -2.64
C HIS A 64 -2.21 16.46 -3.98
N ASP A 65 -1.53 15.51 -4.62
CA ASP A 65 -0.81 15.70 -5.89
C ASP A 65 -1.61 15.17 -7.10
N HIS A 66 -2.86 14.75 -6.89
CA HIS A 66 -3.71 14.17 -7.92
C HIS A 66 -4.81 15.11 -8.36
N VAL A 67 -4.97 15.22 -9.67
CA VAL A 67 -6.03 16.00 -10.30
C VAL A 67 -7.15 15.05 -10.72
N TYR A 68 -8.31 15.20 -10.09
CA TYR A 68 -9.46 14.36 -10.32
C TYR A 68 -10.57 15.13 -11.04
N GLU A 69 -11.13 14.50 -12.07
CA GLU A 69 -12.23 15.03 -12.87
C GLU A 69 -13.41 14.06 -12.84
N ARG A 70 -14.61 14.59 -12.69
CA ARG A 70 -15.83 13.77 -12.74
C ARG A 70 -16.16 13.46 -14.20
N VAL A 71 -16.20 12.18 -14.55
CA VAL A 71 -16.54 11.74 -15.91
C VAL A 71 -17.83 10.92 -15.86
N GLY A 72 -18.97 11.61 -15.79
CA GLY A 72 -20.29 10.98 -15.69
C GLY A 72 -20.78 10.77 -14.25
N GLN A 73 -21.69 9.80 -14.05
CA GLN A 73 -22.37 9.62 -12.76
C GLN A 73 -21.57 8.81 -11.74
N HIS A 74 -20.74 7.85 -12.15
CA HIS A 74 -20.04 6.93 -11.22
C HIS A 74 -18.58 6.68 -11.61
N TYR A 75 -17.99 7.60 -12.39
CA TYR A 75 -16.60 7.47 -12.80
C TYR A 75 -15.84 8.76 -12.50
N LEU A 76 -14.58 8.55 -12.16
CA LEU A 76 -13.64 9.59 -11.82
C LEU A 76 -12.37 9.35 -12.63
N ASN A 77 -11.93 10.38 -13.32
CA ASN A 77 -10.72 10.36 -14.13
C ASN A 77 -9.60 11.02 -13.36
N ASP A 78 -8.53 10.29 -13.11
CA ASP A 78 -7.29 10.84 -12.58
C ASP A 78 -6.47 11.35 -13.76
N LYS A 79 -6.39 12.68 -13.91
CA LYS A 79 -5.61 13.32 -14.98
C LYS A 79 -4.10 13.19 -14.75
N THR A 80 -3.66 13.02 -13.50
CA THR A 80 -2.24 12.87 -13.17
C THR A 80 -1.72 11.51 -13.64
N THR A 81 -2.50 10.44 -13.45
CA THR A 81 -2.11 9.08 -13.88
C THR A 81 -2.74 8.65 -15.21
N ASN A 82 -3.63 9.47 -15.77
CA ASN A 82 -4.44 9.19 -16.96
C ASN A 82 -5.24 7.89 -16.87
N GLN A 83 -5.78 7.61 -15.68
CA GLN A 83 -6.56 6.40 -15.39
C GLN A 83 -7.99 6.73 -14.98
N LYS A 84 -8.93 5.90 -15.46
CA LYS A 84 -10.36 6.01 -15.12
C LYS A 84 -10.73 5.00 -14.06
N PHE A 85 -11.39 5.48 -13.01
CA PHE A 85 -11.84 4.66 -11.90
C PHE A 85 -13.36 4.69 -11.79
N LYS A 86 -13.95 3.53 -11.55
CA LYS A 86 -15.36 3.41 -11.19
C LYS A 86 -15.48 3.60 -9.68
N VAL A 87 -16.21 4.62 -9.25
CA VAL A 87 -16.56 4.83 -7.85
C VAL A 87 -17.90 4.14 -7.63
N LYS A 88 -17.93 3.10 -6.77
CA LYS A 88 -19.19 2.54 -6.32
C LYS A 88 -19.74 3.47 -5.24
N ASP A 89 -20.96 3.96 -5.45
CA ASP A 89 -21.75 4.61 -4.41
C ASP A 89 -21.94 3.65 -3.21
#